data_AF-A0A060HDH3-F1
#
_entry.id   AF-A0A060HDH3-F1
#
_cell.length_a   1.000
_cell.length_b   1.000
_cell.length_c   1.000
_cell.angle_alpha   90.00
_cell.angle_beta   90.00
_cell.angle_gamma   90.00
#
_symmetry.space_group_name_H-M   'P 1'
#
loop_
_entity.id
_entity.type
_entity.pdbx_description
1 polymer ?
#
loop_
_entity_poly.entity_id
_entity_poly.type
_entity_poly.pdbx_seq_one_letter_code
_entity_poly.pdbx_strand_id
1 'polypeptide(L)'
;MHATKLIELAVQRLDRKNVRALAQRIDIAHGVLYDWKNGNKPIPNERIQELAKIAGEDAGQWLLLIRSEQDQGELGKEWTKLYKRLTATAATLIAGAGVSYSNASYASIGNKEELKQPDKLVGRAGIEPATSGLKGR
;
A
#
# COMPACT_ATOMS: atom_id res chain seq x y z
N MET A 1 -1.85 12.25 -21.16
CA MET A 1 -2.98 12.79 -20.39
C MET A 1 -3.69 11.64 -19.68
N HIS A 2 -4.02 11.80 -18.39
CA HIS A 2 -4.70 10.77 -17.59
C HIS A 2 -6.13 10.52 -18.09
N ALA A 3 -6.80 11.58 -18.54
CA ALA A 3 -8.13 11.52 -19.15
C ALA A 3 -8.20 10.49 -20.30
N THR A 4 -7.27 10.57 -21.26
CA THR A 4 -7.18 9.64 -22.40
C THR A 4 -6.99 8.19 -21.92
N LYS A 5 -6.11 7.98 -20.94
CA LYS A 5 -5.79 6.65 -20.40
C LYS A 5 -7.00 6.01 -19.71
N LEU A 6 -7.75 6.79 -18.92
CA LEU A 6 -8.97 6.30 -18.27
C LEU A 6 -10.03 5.88 -19.30
N ILE A 7 -10.21 6.68 -20.35
CA ILE A 7 -11.15 6.37 -21.45
C ILE A 7 -10.74 5.07 -22.15
N GLU A 8 -9.45 4.88 -22.42
CA GLU A 8 -8.95 3.65 -23.06
C GLU A 8 -9.16 2.41 -22.19
N LEU A 9 -8.89 2.50 -20.88
CA LEU A 9 -9.17 1.42 -19.94
C LEU A 9 -10.67 1.08 -19.89
N ALA A 10 -11.52 2.10 -19.83
CA ALA A 10 -12.97 1.91 -19.87
C ALA A 10 -13.41 1.22 -21.17
N VAL A 11 -12.87 1.62 -22.33
CA VAL A 11 -13.14 0.96 -23.62
C VAL A 11 -12.71 -0.51 -23.63
N GLN A 12 -11.56 -0.84 -23.04
CA GLN A 12 -11.06 -2.22 -23.01
C GLN A 12 -11.96 -3.17 -22.20
N ARG A 13 -12.69 -2.65 -21.22
CA ARG A 13 -13.65 -3.42 -20.40
C ARG A 13 -15.01 -3.62 -21.06
N LEU A 14 -15.30 -2.94 -22.17
CA LEU A 14 -16.53 -3.13 -22.91
C LEU A 14 -16.46 -4.37 -23.81
N ASP A 15 -17.61 -4.99 -24.00
CA ASP A 15 -17.81 -6.05 -24.99
C ASP A 15 -17.42 -5.56 -26.40
N ARG A 16 -17.96 -4.40 -26.79
CA ARG A 16 -17.55 -3.66 -27.98
C ARG A 16 -16.43 -2.68 -27.62
N LYS A 17 -15.19 -3.06 -27.90
CA LYS A 17 -13.96 -2.27 -27.64
C LYS A 17 -13.81 -1.04 -28.55
N ASN A 18 -14.79 -0.15 -28.52
CA ASN A 18 -14.71 1.13 -29.21
C ASN A 18 -15.27 2.30 -28.38
N VAL A 19 -14.81 3.50 -28.71
CA VAL A 19 -15.17 4.75 -28.02
C VAL A 19 -16.65 5.11 -28.19
N ARG A 20 -17.26 4.76 -29.32
CA ARG A 20 -18.69 5.02 -29.59
C ARG A 20 -19.61 4.20 -28.70
N ALA A 21 -19.27 2.95 -28.43
CA ALA A 21 -19.98 2.06 -27.52
C ALA A 21 -19.85 2.56 -26.08
N LEU A 22 -18.68 3.10 -25.72
CA LEU A 22 -18.50 3.76 -24.42
C LEU A 22 -19.40 4.99 -24.29
N ALA A 23 -19.42 5.87 -25.29
CA ALA A 23 -20.29 7.06 -25.30
C ALA A 23 -21.78 6.68 -25.18
N GLN A 24 -22.21 5.63 -25.88
CA GLN A 24 -23.58 5.11 -25.76
C GLN A 24 -23.86 4.54 -24.36
N ARG A 25 -22.90 3.83 -23.75
CA ARG A 25 -23.09 3.24 -22.42
C ARG A 25 -23.26 4.27 -21.32
N ILE A 26 -22.55 5.39 -21.40
CA ILE A 26 -22.61 6.49 -20.41
C ILE A 26 -23.58 7.60 -20.82
N ASP A 27 -24.39 7.35 -21.85
CA ASP A 27 -25.42 8.25 -22.39
C ASP A 27 -24.91 9.66 -22.69
N ILE A 28 -23.84 9.76 -23.49
CA ILE A 28 -23.32 11.04 -23.98
C ILE A 28 -23.09 11.02 -25.50
N ALA A 29 -23.06 12.22 -26.09
CA ALA A 29 -22.67 12.38 -27.48
C ALA A 29 -21.20 11.96 -27.68
N HIS A 30 -20.93 11.23 -28.77
CA HIS A 30 -19.57 10.79 -29.12
C HIS A 30 -18.56 11.95 -29.22
N GLY A 31 -19.00 13.13 -29.71
CA GLY A 31 -18.16 14.32 -29.80
C GLY A 31 -17.69 14.84 -28.43
N VAL A 32 -18.52 14.70 -27.39
CA VAL A 32 -18.16 15.09 -26.02
C VAL A 32 -17.04 14.18 -25.49
N LEU A 33 -17.16 12.86 -25.70
CA LEU A 33 -16.13 11.92 -25.31
C LEU A 33 -14.82 12.15 -26.08
N TYR A 34 -14.90 12.56 -27.35
CA TYR A 34 -13.74 12.91 -28.16
C TYR A 34 -13.07 14.20 -27.66
N ASP A 35 -13.85 15.22 -27.30
CA ASP A 35 -13.34 16.46 -26.69
C ASP A 35 -12.59 16.17 -25.39
N TRP A 36 -13.14 15.29 -24.54
CA TRP A 36 -12.48 14.84 -23.32
C TRP A 36 -11.18 14.07 -23.60
N LYS A 37 -11.22 13.14 -24.57
CA LYS A 37 -10.06 12.32 -24.93
C LYS A 37 -8.87 13.17 -25.40
N ASN A 38 -9.15 14.26 -26.12
CA ASN A 38 -8.14 15.17 -26.66
C ASN A 38 -7.77 16.30 -25.69
N GLY A 39 -8.42 16.39 -24.53
CA GLY A 39 -8.19 17.48 -23.58
C GLY A 39 -8.76 18.84 -24.01
N ASN A 40 -9.63 18.87 -25.03
CA ASN A 40 -10.32 20.09 -25.47
C ASN A 40 -11.31 20.60 -24.42
N LYS A 41 -11.86 19.70 -23.61
CA LYS A 41 -12.79 20.02 -22.51
C LYS A 41 -12.45 19.22 -21.26
N PRO A 42 -12.60 19.81 -20.07
CA PRO A 42 -12.47 19.07 -18.82
C PRO A 42 -13.61 18.05 -18.68
N ILE A 43 -13.26 16.89 -18.15
CA ILE A 43 -14.18 15.81 -17.75
C ILE A 43 -14.80 16.17 -16.38
N PRO A 44 -16.13 16.19 -16.25
CA PRO A 44 -16.80 16.35 -14.95
C PRO A 44 -16.46 15.22 -13.97
N ASN A 45 -16.48 15.51 -12.67
CA ASN A 45 -16.12 14.55 -11.61
C ASN A 45 -16.98 13.28 -11.64
N GLU A 46 -18.29 13.45 -11.86
CA GLU A 46 -19.27 12.35 -11.92
C GLU A 46 -18.92 11.39 -13.06
N ARG A 47 -18.44 11.94 -14.18
CA ARG A 47 -18.05 11.18 -15.37
C ARG A 47 -16.71 10.49 -15.17
N ILE A 48 -15.78 11.09 -14.44
CA ILE A 48 -14.54 10.41 -14.04
C ILE A 48 -14.86 9.18 -13.18
N GLN A 49 -15.78 9.30 -12.22
CA GLN A 49 -16.19 8.18 -11.38
C GLN A 49 -16.87 7.07 -12.18
N GLU A 50 -17.77 7.43 -13.09
CA GLU A 50 -18.46 6.47 -13.96
C GLU A 50 -17.47 5.72 -14.87
N LEU A 51 -16.53 6.43 -15.49
CA LEU A 51 -15.49 5.84 -16.32
C LEU A 51 -14.58 4.89 -15.51
N ALA A 52 -14.20 5.28 -14.29
CA ALA A 52 -13.40 4.43 -13.40
C ALA A 52 -14.15 3.15 -12.99
N LYS A 53 -15.45 3.25 -12.70
CA LYS A 53 -16.31 2.08 -12.44
C LYS A 53 -16.36 1.14 -13.64
N ILE A 54 -16.50 1.67 -14.86
CA ILE A 54 -16.48 0.85 -16.08
C ILE A 54 -15.11 0.21 -16.30
N ALA A 55 -14.02 0.94 -16.03
CA ALA A 55 -12.65 0.43 -16.12
C ALA A 55 -12.33 -0.65 -15.06
N GLY A 56 -13.12 -0.74 -13.98
CA GLY A 56 -12.84 -1.60 -12.83
C GLY A 56 -11.69 -1.07 -11.97
N GLU A 57 -11.51 0.26 -11.95
CA GLU A 57 -10.42 0.96 -11.28
C GLU A 57 -10.94 1.77 -10.09
N ASP A 58 -10.04 2.18 -9.19
CA ASP A 58 -10.41 3.05 -8.07
C ASP A 58 -10.77 4.47 -8.54
N ALA A 59 -12.02 4.86 -8.29
CA ALA A 59 -12.53 6.16 -8.72
C ALA A 59 -11.84 7.34 -8.01
N GLY A 60 -11.41 7.17 -6.76
CA GLY A 60 -10.74 8.21 -5.98
C GLY A 60 -9.38 8.58 -6.59
N GLN A 61 -8.58 7.58 -6.93
CA GLN A 61 -7.29 7.75 -7.58
C GLN A 61 -7.42 8.50 -8.91
N TRP A 62 -8.35 8.09 -9.77
CA TRP A 62 -8.54 8.73 -11.08
C TRP A 62 -9.06 10.17 -10.98
N LEU A 63 -9.94 10.43 -10.02
CA LEU A 63 -10.45 11.78 -9.76
C LEU A 63 -9.32 12.72 -9.35
N LEU A 64 -8.44 12.28 -8.44
CA LEU A 64 -7.27 13.06 -8.02
C LEU A 64 -6.31 13.34 -9.19
N LEU A 65 -5.98 12.32 -9.98
CA LEU A 65 -5.05 12.43 -11.10
C LEU A 65 -5.58 13.40 -12.16
N ILE A 66 -6.81 13.20 -12.62
CA ILE A 66 -7.40 14.03 -13.68
C ILE A 66 -7.63 15.46 -13.17
N ARG A 67 -8.04 15.63 -11.90
CA ARG A 67 -8.20 16.97 -11.32
C ARG A 67 -6.87 17.72 -11.24
N SER A 68 -5.78 17.05 -10.84
CA SER A 68 -4.47 17.67 -10.80
C SER A 68 -3.96 18.12 -12.18
N GLU A 69 -4.40 17.44 -13.24
CA GLU A 69 -4.06 17.78 -14.62
C GLU A 69 -4.95 18.91 -15.17
N GLN A 70 -6.22 18.98 -14.77
CA GLN A 70 -7.17 20.01 -15.19
C GLN A 70 -6.99 21.32 -14.42
N ASP A 71 -6.69 21.27 -13.13
CA ASP A 71 -6.44 22.45 -12.30
C ASP A 71 -4.97 22.87 -12.44
N GLN A 72 -4.68 23.78 -13.37
CA GLN A 72 -3.34 24.39 -13.51
C GLN A 72 -2.99 25.42 -12.41
N GLY A 73 -3.82 25.53 -11.35
CA GLY A 73 -3.63 26.45 -10.23
C GLY A 73 -3.00 25.81 -8.99
N GLU A 74 -2.88 26.59 -7.91
CA GLU A 74 -2.34 26.11 -6.61
C GLU A 74 -3.10 24.90 -6.05
N LEU A 75 -4.40 24.78 -6.33
CA LEU A 75 -5.22 23.64 -5.96
C LEU A 75 -4.75 22.32 -6.59
N GLY A 76 -4.33 22.30 -7.86
CA GLY A 76 -3.81 21.09 -8.50
C GLY A 76 -2.51 20.59 -7.87
N LYS A 77 -1.68 21.52 -7.36
CA LYS A 77 -0.45 21.19 -6.62
C LYS A 77 -0.75 20.57 -5.26
N GLU A 78 -1.76 21.08 -4.54
CA GLU A 78 -2.22 20.51 -3.27
C GLU A 78 -2.73 19.07 -3.45
N TRP A 79 -3.53 18.83 -4.49
CA TRP A 79 -3.99 17.47 -4.83
C TRP A 79 -2.82 16.53 -5.18
N THR A 80 -1.82 17.01 -5.91
CA THR A 80 -0.62 16.23 -6.22
C THR A 80 0.18 15.89 -4.96
N LYS A 81 0.32 16.82 -4.00
CA LYS A 81 0.97 16.56 -2.71
C LYS A 81 0.21 15.52 -1.89
N LEU A 82 -1.12 15.63 -1.84
CA LEU A 82 -1.99 14.65 -1.18
C LEU A 82 -1.79 13.25 -1.77
N TYR A 83 -1.79 13.13 -3.10
CA TYR A 83 -1.53 11.86 -3.78
C TYR A 83 -0.15 11.27 -3.45
N LYS A 84 0.91 12.11 -3.47
CA LYS A 84 2.27 11.68 -3.14
C LYS A 84 2.37 11.19 -1.69
N ARG A 85 1.71 11.86 -0.74
CA ARG A 85 1.67 11.43 0.67
C ARG A 85 0.97 10.09 0.84
N LEU A 86 -0.22 9.93 0.24
CA LEU A 86 -0.98 8.67 0.31
C LEU A 86 -0.19 7.50 -0.31
N THR A 87 0.42 7.72 -1.48
CA THR A 87 1.23 6.70 -2.15
C THR A 87 2.50 6.37 -1.36
N ALA A 88 3.17 7.37 -0.77
CA ALA A 88 4.35 7.14 0.06
C ALA A 88 4.00 6.32 1.31
N THR A 89 2.90 6.64 1.99
CA THR A 89 2.43 5.87 3.16
C THR A 89 2.06 4.44 2.79
N ALA A 90 1.37 4.22 1.67
CA ALA A 90 1.08 2.87 1.18
C ALA A 90 2.35 2.08 0.87
N ALA A 91 3.34 2.68 0.22
CA ALA A 91 4.63 2.04 -0.06
C ALA A 91 5.41 1.69 1.22
N THR A 92 5.39 2.56 2.25
CA THR A 92 6.00 2.27 3.55
C THR A 92 5.28 1.13 4.28
N LEU A 93 3.95 1.07 4.23
CA LEU A 93 3.19 -0.04 4.81
C LEU A 93 3.45 -1.37 4.10
N ILE A 94 3.56 -1.36 2.77
CA ILE A 94 3.92 -2.55 1.98
C ILE A 94 5.36 -2.97 2.26
N ALA A 95 6.30 -2.03 2.35
CA ALA A 95 7.69 -2.33 2.70
C ALA A 95 7.83 -2.85 4.14
N GLY A 96 7.05 -2.31 5.10
CA GLY A 96 7.03 -2.79 6.49
C GLY A 96 6.31 -4.13 6.68
N ALA A 97 5.23 -4.36 5.93
CA ALA A 97 4.51 -5.64 5.93
C ALA A 97 5.23 -6.72 5.09
N GLY A 98 6.02 -6.33 4.10
CA GLY A 98 6.84 -7.21 3.26
C GLY A 98 8.02 -7.87 3.98
N VAL A 99 8.44 -7.34 5.14
CA VAL A 99 9.37 -8.04 6.04
C VAL A 99 8.62 -8.98 7.01
N SER A 100 7.29 -8.89 7.09
CA SER A 100 6.50 -9.60 8.10
C SER A 100 5.72 -10.82 7.55
N TYR A 101 5.71 -11.05 6.23
CA TYR A 101 5.04 -12.21 5.63
C TYR A 101 6.03 -13.21 4.98
N SER A 102 7.10 -13.53 5.71
CA SER A 102 7.82 -14.81 5.64
C SER A 102 8.84 -14.86 6.77
N ASN A 103 8.41 -15.24 7.97
CA ASN A 103 8.98 -16.35 8.73
C ASN A 103 8.33 -16.35 10.12
N ALA A 104 7.61 -17.44 10.44
CA ALA A 104 7.28 -17.75 11.81
C ALA A 104 8.55 -18.18 12.54
N SER A 105 9.29 -17.21 13.07
CA SER A 105 10.32 -17.45 14.08
C SER A 105 10.21 -16.36 15.14
N TYR A 106 9.51 -16.73 16.20
CA TYR A 106 9.65 -16.20 17.55
C TYR A 106 11.11 -15.87 17.84
N ALA A 107 11.44 -14.59 17.98
CA ALA A 107 12.69 -14.15 18.56
C ALA A 107 12.39 -12.99 19.51
N SER A 108 12.11 -13.39 20.75
CA SER A 108 12.31 -12.71 22.02
C SER A 108 12.73 -11.23 21.96
N ILE A 109 11.86 -10.35 22.49
CA ILE A 109 12.24 -9.03 22.98
C ILE A 109 13.19 -9.23 24.16
N GLY A 110 14.50 -9.14 23.91
CA GLY A 110 15.51 -9.04 24.94
C GLY A 110 15.65 -7.59 25.39
N ASN A 111 14.83 -7.16 26.35
CA ASN A 111 15.15 -5.99 27.17
C ASN A 111 16.48 -6.25 27.87
N LYS A 112 17.52 -5.51 27.48
CA LYS A 112 18.80 -5.52 28.18
C LYS A 112 18.68 -4.57 29.39
N GLU A 113 17.98 -5.02 30.42
CA GLU A 113 18.18 -4.44 31.74
C GLU A 113 19.51 -4.93 32.28
N GLU A 114 20.40 -3.96 32.49
CA GLU A 114 21.73 -4.14 33.04
C GLU A 114 21.66 -4.73 34.44
N LEU A 115 22.05 -6.00 34.58
CA LEU A 115 22.40 -6.57 35.88
C LEU A 115 23.92 -6.49 36.08
N LYS A 116 24.33 -5.40 36.71
CA LYS A 116 25.60 -5.26 37.45
C LYS A 116 25.86 -6.54 38.25
N GLN A 117 26.95 -7.24 37.93
CA GLN A 117 27.55 -8.21 38.84
C GLN A 117 28.42 -7.47 39.87
N PRO A 118 28.21 -7.71 41.18
CA PRO A 118 29.29 -7.63 42.14
C PRO A 118 29.81 -9.04 42.48
N ASP A 119 31.14 -9.18 42.40
CA ASP A 119 32.01 -10.14 43.08
C ASP A 119 31.41 -10.85 44.31
N LYS A 120 31.65 -12.17 44.43
CA LYS A 120 32.54 -12.76 45.46
C LYS A 120 32.52 -14.30 45.47
N LEU A 121 33.72 -14.85 45.32
CA LEU A 121 34.36 -15.85 46.20
C LEU A 121 33.65 -17.18 46.52
N VAL A 122 34.26 -18.28 46.08
CA VAL A 122 35.01 -19.26 46.92
C VAL A 122 34.99 -20.62 46.20
N GLY A 123 36.17 -21.13 45.88
CA GLY A 123 36.37 -22.46 45.31
C GLY A 123 36.13 -23.58 46.32
N ARG A 124 35.75 -24.76 45.79
CA ARG A 124 35.98 -26.04 46.46
C ARG A 124 36.50 -27.04 45.45
N ALA A 125 37.82 -27.22 45.49
CA ALA A 125 38.51 -28.41 45.01
C ALA A 125 38.03 -29.65 45.79
N GLY A 126 38.05 -30.79 45.11
CA GLY A 126 37.39 -32.03 45.53
C GLY A 126 37.97 -32.72 46.76
N ILE A 127 37.20 -33.70 47.23
CA ILE A 127 37.64 -34.88 47.98
C ILE A 127 36.51 -35.91 47.95
N GLU A 128 36.87 -37.12 47.52
CA GLU A 128 36.07 -38.34 47.41
C GLU A 128 35.61 -38.82 48.79
N PRO A 129 34.49 -39.58 48.90
CA PRO A 129 34.25 -40.41 50.08
C PRO A 129 34.53 -41.88 49.76
N ALA A 130 35.64 -42.40 50.27
CA ALA A 130 35.81 -43.82 50.54
C ALA A 130 35.68 -44.08 52.05
N THR A 131 35.24 -45.29 52.36
CA THR A 131 35.31 -46.01 53.66
C THR A 131 34.03 -46.06 54.52
N SER A 132 33.52 -47.30 54.60
CA SER A 132 33.31 -48.10 55.83
C SER A 132 32.03 -47.95 56.67
N GLY A 133 31.38 -49.11 56.85
CA GLY A 133 30.57 -49.49 58.02
C GLY A 133 29.07 -49.17 57.89
N LEU A 134 28.12 -49.98 58.35
CA LEU A 134 28.17 -51.12 59.26
C LEU A 134 26.85 -51.90 59.17
N LYS A 135 26.95 -53.17 59.54
CA LYS A 135 25.95 -54.23 59.59
C LYS A 135 25.11 -54.16 60.87
N GLY A 136 23.81 -54.46 60.77
CA GLY A 136 23.00 -55.08 61.83
C GLY A 136 22.20 -54.13 62.74
N ARG A 137 20.87 -54.28 62.73
CA ARG A 137 20.12 -55.16 63.64
C ARG A 137 18.67 -55.29 63.18
#